data_AF-A0AAU5Q6L8-F1
#
_entry.id   AF-A0AAU5Q6L8-F1
#
_cell.length_a   1.000
_cell.length_b   1.000
_cell.length_c   1.000
_cell.angle_alpha   90.00
_cell.angle_beta   90.00
_cell.angle_gamma   90.00
#
_symmetry.space_group_name_H-M   'P 1'
#
loop_
_entity.id
_entity.type
_entity.pdbx_description
1 polymer ?
#
loop_
_entity_poly.entity_id
_entity_poly.type
_entity_poly.pdbx_seq_one_letter_code
_entity_poly.pdbx_strand_id
1 'polypeptide(L)'
;MFGRRKGKKATADALYQGISRKSDPSKESPADMVAKAKETLGLSTKDVAERLGVSERSVQRWASGEGKPRWGNAAKLKNFVRDSPEMRRAQLSNLREARIKNQGSRIKVRGEMGVTAGGKKYRRNREIEANLSPDAMSEVMEKWLQGDDQGAMDALHEALGSEYVDGFELADALEGLEFLR
;
A
#
# COMPACT_ATOMS: atom_id res chain seq x y z
N MET A 1 4.86 -12.59 21.24
CA MET A 1 5.55 -11.87 20.15
C MET A 1 4.75 -11.87 18.82
N PHE A 2 3.41 -11.85 18.85
CA PHE A 2 2.54 -12.01 17.66
C PHE A 2 1.96 -10.71 17.07
N GLY A 3 2.27 -9.54 17.65
CA GLY A 3 1.66 -8.25 17.25
C GLY A 3 2.25 -7.62 15.98
N ARG A 4 3.56 -7.79 15.73
CA ARG A 4 4.27 -7.02 14.69
C ARG A 4 3.84 -7.35 13.26
N ARG A 5 3.47 -8.60 12.98
CA ARG A 5 3.03 -9.04 11.64
C ARG A 5 1.61 -8.56 11.30
N LYS A 6 0.75 -8.42 12.32
CA LYS A 6 -0.60 -7.87 12.16
C LYS A 6 -0.54 -6.36 11.86
N GLY A 7 0.34 -5.64 12.54
CA GLY A 7 0.58 -4.21 12.29
C GLY A 7 1.04 -3.91 10.86
N LYS A 8 2.07 -4.60 10.37
CA LYS A 8 2.56 -4.42 8.98
C LYS A 8 1.50 -4.66 7.91
N LYS A 9 0.62 -5.65 8.10
CA LYS A 9 -0.47 -5.92 7.16
C LYS A 9 -1.52 -4.79 7.16
N ALA A 10 -1.89 -4.30 8.34
CA ALA A 10 -2.79 -3.16 8.45
C ALA A 10 -2.21 -1.93 7.74
N THR A 11 -0.91 -1.67 7.91
CA THR A 11 -0.21 -0.56 7.27
C THR A 11 -0.23 -0.65 5.75
N ALA A 12 0.16 -1.80 5.18
CA ALA A 12 0.15 -2.00 3.73
C ALA A 12 -1.25 -1.81 3.14
N ASP A 13 -2.28 -2.36 3.80
CA ASP A 13 -3.67 -2.21 3.38
C ASP A 13 -4.13 -0.75 3.43
N ALA A 14 -3.79 -0.02 4.51
CA ALA A 14 -4.16 1.38 4.70
C ALA A 14 -3.48 2.30 3.69
N LEU A 15 -2.17 2.11 3.44
CA LEU A 15 -1.43 2.85 2.42
C LEU A 15 -2.03 2.60 1.03
N TYR A 16 -2.25 1.33 0.68
CA TYR A 16 -2.81 0.96 -0.62
C TYR A 16 -4.17 1.61 -0.84
N GLN A 17 -5.09 1.49 0.13
CA GLN A 17 -6.42 2.06 0.04
C GLN A 17 -6.39 3.60 0.01
N GLY A 18 -5.61 4.23 0.87
CA GLY A 18 -5.54 5.69 0.94
C GLY A 18 -4.97 6.32 -0.33
N ILE A 19 -3.86 5.79 -0.83
CA ILE A 19 -3.17 6.33 -2.01
C ILE A 19 -3.97 6.02 -3.28
N SER A 20 -4.33 4.76 -3.51
CA SER A 20 -5.00 4.35 -4.76
C SER A 20 -6.51 4.61 -4.79
N ARG A 21 -7.17 4.77 -3.64
CA ARG A 21 -8.64 4.77 -3.46
C ARG A 21 -9.32 3.48 -3.94
N LYS A 22 -8.56 2.38 -4.05
CA LYS A 22 -9.06 1.08 -4.49
C LYS A 22 -8.92 0.04 -3.39
N SER A 23 -9.71 -1.02 -3.49
CA SER A 23 -9.53 -2.21 -2.65
C SER A 23 -8.21 -2.91 -2.98
N ASP A 24 -7.61 -3.54 -1.97
CA ASP A 24 -6.42 -4.36 -2.13
C ASP A 24 -6.74 -5.58 -3.02
N PRO A 25 -6.15 -5.70 -4.23
CA PRO A 25 -6.42 -6.79 -5.16
C PRO A 25 -5.90 -8.14 -4.65
N SER A 26 -4.99 -8.17 -3.68
CA SER A 26 -4.46 -9.42 -3.12
C SER A 26 -5.49 -10.23 -2.29
N LYS A 27 -6.64 -9.61 -2.01
CA LYS A 27 -7.79 -10.21 -1.32
C LYS A 27 -8.79 -10.87 -2.28
N GLU A 28 -8.66 -10.62 -3.58
CA GLU A 28 -9.52 -11.21 -4.61
C GLU A 28 -9.16 -12.69 -4.87
N SER A 29 -9.95 -13.38 -5.70
CA SER A 29 -9.63 -14.76 -6.08
C SER A 29 -8.41 -14.80 -7.01
N PRO A 30 -7.70 -15.94 -7.11
CA PRO A 30 -6.61 -16.08 -8.08
C PRO A 30 -7.03 -15.80 -9.53
N ALA A 31 -8.28 -16.12 -9.89
CA ALA A 31 -8.82 -15.84 -11.21
C ALA A 31 -8.92 -14.34 -11.44
N ASP A 32 -9.52 -13.63 -10.48
CA ASP A 32 -9.68 -12.17 -10.52
C ASP A 32 -8.32 -11.46 -10.54
N MET A 33 -7.36 -11.92 -9.73
CA MET A 33 -6.00 -11.38 -9.72
C MET A 33 -5.31 -11.51 -11.10
N VAL A 34 -5.47 -12.64 -11.78
CA VAL A 34 -4.94 -12.83 -13.14
C VAL A 34 -5.67 -11.93 -14.13
N ALA A 35 -6.99 -11.86 -14.08
CA ALA A 35 -7.78 -10.96 -14.93
C ALA A 35 -7.35 -9.50 -14.73
N LYS A 36 -7.23 -9.05 -13.48
CA LYS A 36 -6.80 -7.72 -13.09
C LYS A 36 -5.44 -7.37 -13.66
N ALA A 37 -4.45 -8.26 -13.54
CA ALA A 37 -3.13 -8.05 -14.09
C ALA A 37 -3.18 -7.87 -15.62
N LYS A 38 -3.93 -8.73 -16.31
CA LYS A 38 -4.07 -8.66 -17.76
C LYS A 38 -4.76 -7.37 -18.22
N GLU A 39 -5.87 -7.00 -17.59
CA GLU A 39 -6.64 -5.80 -17.93
C GLU A 39 -5.89 -4.52 -17.61
N THR A 40 -5.26 -4.46 -16.43
CA THR A 40 -4.60 -3.25 -15.94
C THR A 40 -3.33 -2.94 -16.74
N LEU A 41 -2.59 -3.97 -17.15
CA LEU A 41 -1.28 -3.82 -17.81
C LEU A 41 -1.29 -4.23 -19.29
N GLY A 42 -2.44 -4.64 -19.85
CA GLY A 42 -2.54 -5.12 -21.23
C GLY A 42 -1.77 -6.41 -21.50
N LEU A 43 -1.63 -7.29 -20.49
CA LEU A 43 -0.79 -8.48 -20.56
C LEU A 43 -1.53 -9.70 -21.12
N SER A 44 -0.79 -10.55 -21.84
CA SER A 44 -1.24 -11.90 -22.16
C SER A 44 -1.04 -12.85 -20.97
N THR A 45 -1.67 -14.03 -21.04
CA THR A 45 -1.48 -15.09 -20.04
C THR A 45 -0.01 -15.54 -19.94
N LYS A 46 0.70 -15.53 -21.08
CA LYS A 46 2.13 -15.84 -21.16
C LYS A 46 2.97 -14.81 -20.41
N ASP A 47 2.67 -13.52 -20.60
CA ASP A 47 3.42 -12.44 -19.94
C ASP A 47 3.25 -12.45 -18.42
N VAL A 48 2.04 -12.78 -17.95
CA VAL A 48 1.77 -12.98 -16.52
C VAL A 48 2.56 -14.18 -15.99
N ALA A 49 2.62 -15.28 -16.75
CA ALA A 49 3.37 -16.47 -16.37
C ALA A 49 4.87 -16.21 -16.26
N GLU A 50 5.43 -15.45 -17.20
CA GLU A 50 6.83 -15.03 -17.21
C GLU A 50 7.18 -14.19 -15.98
N ARG A 51 6.38 -13.16 -15.68
CA ARG A 51 6.56 -12.31 -14.49
C ARG A 51 6.51 -13.08 -13.17
N LEU A 52 5.66 -14.11 -13.12
CA LEU A 52 5.53 -14.98 -11.94
C LEU A 52 6.58 -16.10 -11.91
N GLY A 53 7.32 -16.33 -13.00
CA GLY A 53 8.25 -17.45 -13.14
C GLY A 53 7.55 -18.80 -12.99
N VAL A 54 6.42 -18.99 -13.68
CA VAL A 54 5.63 -20.23 -13.70
C VAL A 54 5.23 -20.60 -15.13
N SER A 55 4.74 -21.81 -15.34
CA SER A 55 4.21 -22.21 -16.66
C SER A 55 2.93 -21.45 -17.01
N GLU A 56 2.75 -21.12 -18.30
CA GLU A 56 1.51 -20.51 -18.82
C GLU A 56 0.28 -21.34 -18.46
N ARG A 57 0.39 -22.68 -18.57
CA ARG A 57 -0.71 -23.59 -18.22
C ARG A 57 -1.13 -23.50 -16.74
N SER A 58 -0.22 -23.14 -15.84
CA SER A 58 -0.59 -22.88 -14.45
C SER A 58 -1.44 -21.62 -14.32
N VAL A 59 -1.05 -20.54 -15.00
CA VAL A 59 -1.82 -19.28 -15.01
C VAL A 59 -3.18 -19.47 -15.66
N GLN A 60 -3.27 -20.20 -16.78
CA GLN A 60 -4.54 -20.54 -17.42
C GLN A 60 -5.51 -21.25 -16.46
N ARG A 61 -5.02 -22.25 -15.71
CA ARG A 61 -5.83 -22.97 -14.70
C ARG A 61 -6.30 -22.09 -13.55
N TRP A 62 -5.48 -21.11 -13.14
CA TRP A 62 -5.89 -20.16 -12.10
C TRP A 62 -6.94 -19.19 -12.64
N ALA A 63 -6.76 -18.71 -13.88
CA ALA A 63 -7.69 -17.81 -14.55
C ALA A 63 -9.06 -18.43 -14.79
N SER A 64 -9.13 -19.73 -15.09
CA SER A 64 -10.39 -20.46 -15.26
C SER A 64 -11.03 -20.94 -13.95
N GLY A 65 -10.34 -20.78 -12.81
CA GLY A 65 -10.79 -21.31 -11.52
C GLY A 65 -10.65 -22.83 -11.35
N GLU A 66 -10.16 -23.55 -12.36
CA GLU A 66 -9.95 -25.01 -12.34
C GLU A 66 -8.86 -25.46 -11.37
N GLY A 67 -8.03 -24.54 -10.87
CA GLY A 67 -7.00 -24.86 -9.89
C GLY A 67 -6.60 -23.67 -9.03
N LYS A 68 -6.20 -23.94 -7.79
CA LYS A 68 -5.65 -22.92 -6.88
C LYS A 68 -4.12 -22.94 -6.93
N PRO A 69 -3.45 -21.78 -6.93
CA PRO A 69 -2.00 -21.72 -6.80
C PRO A 69 -1.56 -22.32 -5.47
N ARG A 70 -0.46 -23.08 -5.48
CA ARG A 70 0.24 -23.48 -4.25
C ARG A 70 0.72 -22.25 -3.51
N TRP A 71 0.94 -22.38 -2.20
CA TRP A 71 1.28 -21.26 -1.31
C TRP A 71 2.35 -20.29 -1.86
N GLY A 72 3.46 -20.81 -2.39
CA GLY A 72 4.52 -19.97 -2.99
C GLY A 72 4.06 -19.19 -4.23
N ASN A 73 3.29 -19.83 -5.12
CA ASN A 73 2.75 -19.17 -6.31
C ASN A 73 1.63 -18.18 -5.97
N ALA A 74 0.84 -18.48 -4.94
CA ALA A 74 -0.18 -17.58 -4.43
C ALA A 74 0.46 -16.31 -3.86
N ALA A 75 1.58 -16.44 -3.13
CA ALA A 75 2.35 -15.30 -2.66
C ALA A 75 2.92 -14.48 -3.82
N LYS A 76 3.51 -15.12 -4.83
CA LYS A 76 4.00 -14.43 -6.04
C LYS A 76 2.89 -13.64 -6.74
N LEU A 77 1.72 -14.26 -6.97
CA LEU A 77 0.59 -13.61 -7.61
C LEU A 77 0.11 -12.40 -6.80
N LYS A 78 -0.05 -12.56 -5.48
CA LYS A 78 -0.45 -11.46 -4.58
C LYS A 78 0.53 -10.30 -4.60
N ASN A 79 1.83 -10.59 -4.45
CA ASN A 79 2.87 -9.57 -4.48
C ASN A 79 2.91 -8.89 -5.86
N PHE A 80 2.71 -9.64 -6.93
CA PHE A 80 2.68 -9.08 -8.27
C PHE A 80 1.53 -8.07 -8.44
N VAL A 81 0.30 -8.44 -8.11
CA VAL A 81 -0.87 -7.56 -8.32
C VAL A 81 -0.93 -6.38 -7.34
N ARG A 82 -0.35 -6.52 -6.16
CA ARG A 82 -0.40 -5.52 -5.09
C ARG A 82 0.84 -4.63 -5.01
N ASP A 83 2.02 -5.22 -5.14
CA ASP A 83 3.29 -4.59 -4.77
C ASP A 83 4.19 -4.28 -5.95
N SER A 84 3.90 -4.81 -7.15
CA SER A 84 4.72 -4.48 -8.31
C SER A 84 4.60 -3.00 -8.67
N PRO A 85 5.73 -2.33 -8.99
CA PRO A 85 5.70 -0.92 -9.37
C PRO A 85 4.83 -0.62 -10.59
N GLU A 86 4.76 -1.53 -11.55
CA GLU A 86 3.89 -1.40 -12.73
C GLU A 86 2.41 -1.45 -12.36
N MET A 87 2.00 -2.39 -11.49
CA MET A 87 0.61 -2.44 -11.02
C MET A 87 0.23 -1.23 -10.20
N ARG A 88 1.07 -0.79 -9.25
CA ARG A 88 0.77 0.37 -8.40
C ARG A 88 0.59 1.65 -9.22
N ARG A 89 1.46 1.88 -10.21
CA ARG A 89 1.32 3.01 -11.16
C ARG A 89 0.04 2.91 -11.98
N ALA A 90 -0.24 1.77 -12.59
CA ALA A 90 -1.43 1.59 -13.41
C ALA A 90 -2.74 1.66 -12.60
N GLN A 91 -2.70 1.35 -11.30
CA GLN A 91 -3.83 1.50 -10.40
C GLN A 91 -4.06 2.95 -9.95
N LEU A 92 -3.03 3.82 -10.03
CA LEU A 92 -3.12 5.23 -9.68
C LEU A 92 -3.57 6.07 -10.89
N SER A 93 -4.50 7.00 -10.68
CA SER A 93 -4.86 7.96 -11.74
C SER A 93 -3.74 8.97 -11.94
N ASN A 94 -3.27 9.17 -13.18
CA ASN A 94 -2.25 10.17 -13.53
C ASN A 94 -2.59 11.58 -12.98
N LEU A 95 -3.87 11.97 -13.03
CA LEU A 95 -4.33 13.26 -12.51
C LEU A 95 -4.19 13.34 -10.98
N ARG A 96 -4.49 12.24 -10.29
CA ARG A 96 -4.36 12.17 -8.83
C ARG A 96 -2.90 12.22 -8.42
N GLU A 97 -2.03 11.47 -9.12
CA GLU A 97 -0.59 11.50 -8.89
C GLU A 97 -0.06 12.92 -9.06
N ALA A 98 -0.33 13.56 -10.21
CA ALA A 98 0.11 14.92 -10.49
C ALA A 98 -0.40 15.92 -9.46
N ARG A 99 -1.68 15.84 -9.06
CA ARG A 99 -2.24 16.71 -8.02
C ARG A 99 -1.51 16.55 -6.69
N ILE A 100 -1.32 15.31 -6.23
CA ILE A 100 -0.65 15.04 -4.95
C ILE A 100 0.79 15.54 -4.98
N LYS A 101 1.53 15.29 -6.08
CA LYS A 101 2.91 15.77 -6.23
C LYS A 101 3.03 17.28 -6.27
N ASN A 102 2.07 17.98 -6.88
CA ASN A 102 2.15 19.42 -7.09
C ASN A 102 1.56 20.25 -5.94
N GLN A 103 0.57 19.72 -5.22
CA GLN A 103 -0.21 20.47 -4.23
C GLN A 103 -0.12 19.88 -2.81
N GLY A 104 0.52 18.73 -2.63
CA GLY A 104 0.43 17.98 -1.39
C GLY A 104 -0.98 17.44 -1.16
N SER A 105 -1.34 17.24 0.11
CA SER A 105 -2.71 16.88 0.47
C SER A 105 -2.99 17.12 1.94
N ARG A 106 -4.22 17.55 2.24
CA ARG A 106 -4.79 17.29 3.56
C ARG A 106 -5.10 15.80 3.67
N ILE A 107 -4.62 15.17 4.71
CA ILE A 107 -4.82 13.75 4.98
C ILE A 107 -5.43 13.55 6.36
N LYS A 108 -6.06 12.41 6.53
CA LYS A 108 -6.56 11.88 7.79
C LYS A 108 -5.88 10.55 8.05
N VAL A 109 -5.29 10.42 9.23
CA VAL A 109 -4.47 9.27 9.63
C VAL A 109 -5.07 8.68 10.90
N ARG A 110 -5.29 7.36 10.89
CA ARG A 110 -5.79 6.60 12.04
C ARG A 110 -4.78 5.53 12.45
N GLY A 111 -4.51 5.45 13.75
CA GLY A 111 -3.67 4.41 14.33
C GLY A 111 -3.27 4.71 15.78
N GLU A 112 -2.47 3.82 16.36
CA GLU A 112 -1.86 4.06 17.65
C GLU A 112 -0.76 5.13 17.50
N MET A 113 -0.93 6.27 18.15
CA MET A 113 0.03 7.38 18.09
C MET A 113 0.05 8.20 19.37
N GLY A 114 1.11 8.97 19.55
CA GLY A 114 1.28 9.86 20.68
C GLY A 114 2.73 10.25 20.89
N VAL A 115 3.00 10.99 21.97
CA VAL A 115 4.33 11.50 22.26
C VAL A 115 5.08 10.51 23.14
N THR A 116 6.33 10.25 22.80
CA THR A 116 7.28 9.55 23.67
C THR A 116 8.23 10.58 24.29
N ALA A 117 7.70 11.38 25.23
CA ALA A 117 8.48 12.39 25.96
C ALA A 117 8.66 11.99 27.43
N GLY A 118 9.87 12.19 27.98
CA GLY A 118 10.15 12.07 29.42
C GLY A 118 9.92 10.67 30.01
N GLY A 119 10.11 9.60 29.23
CA GLY A 119 9.98 8.21 29.71
C GLY A 119 8.54 7.70 29.88
N LYS A 120 7.52 8.51 29.57
CA LYS A 120 6.10 8.10 29.58
C LYS A 120 5.62 7.85 28.16
N LYS A 121 5.16 6.62 27.89
CA LYS A 121 4.54 6.25 26.60
C LYS A 121 3.06 6.60 26.65
N TYR A 122 2.69 7.80 26.22
CA TYR A 122 1.29 8.18 26.08
C TYR A 122 0.81 7.93 24.66
N ARG A 123 0.58 6.66 24.33
CA ARG A 123 0.04 6.24 23.03
C ARG A 123 -1.44 5.89 23.14
N ARG A 124 -2.22 6.32 22.16
CA ARG A 124 -3.65 6.03 22.05
C ARG A 124 -4.01 5.83 20.59
N ASN A 125 -4.96 4.94 20.33
CA ASN A 125 -5.60 4.90 19.02
C ASN A 125 -6.38 6.21 18.84
N ARG A 126 -6.04 6.97 17.80
CA ARG A 126 -6.69 8.24 17.49
C ARG A 126 -6.72 8.45 15.99
N GLU A 127 -7.51 9.44 15.60
CA GLU A 127 -7.55 9.98 14.26
C GLU A 127 -7.00 11.40 14.31
N ILE A 128 -6.08 11.72 13.41
CA ILE A 128 -5.52 13.06 13.24
C ILE A 128 -5.66 13.50 11.80
N GLU A 129 -5.68 14.81 11.59
CA GLU A 129 -5.61 15.42 10.27
C GLU A 129 -4.34 16.24 10.16
N ALA A 130 -3.68 16.17 9.01
CA ALA A 130 -2.46 16.92 8.73
C ALA A 130 -2.49 17.45 7.30
N ASN A 131 -1.87 18.60 7.07
CA ASN A 131 -1.60 19.10 5.73
C ASN A 131 -0.17 18.71 5.38
N LEU A 132 0.01 17.74 4.49
CA LEU A 132 1.34 17.37 4.05
C LEU A 132 1.71 18.19 2.81
N SER A 133 2.93 18.70 2.82
CA SER A 133 3.52 19.46 1.73
C SER A 133 3.63 18.61 0.45
N PRO A 134 3.77 19.26 -0.73
CA PRO A 134 4.04 18.56 -1.99
C PRO A 134 5.23 17.60 -1.92
N ASP A 135 6.33 18.02 -1.28
CA ASP A 135 7.56 17.23 -1.16
C ASP A 135 7.37 16.00 -0.28
N ALA A 136 6.78 16.19 0.91
CA ALA A 136 6.48 15.09 1.83
C ALA A 136 5.55 14.05 1.21
N MET A 137 4.50 14.50 0.52
CA MET A 137 3.59 13.59 -0.17
C MET A 137 4.23 12.90 -1.37
N SER A 138 5.14 13.58 -2.08
CA SER A 138 5.87 12.99 -3.20
C SER A 138 6.75 11.85 -2.74
N GLU A 139 7.44 12.01 -1.61
CA GLU A 139 8.27 10.95 -1.04
C GLU A 139 7.45 9.73 -0.61
N VAL A 140 6.38 9.94 0.18
CA VAL A 140 5.47 8.85 0.60
C VAL A 140 4.96 8.07 -0.62
N MET A 141 4.51 8.81 -1.65
CA MET A 141 3.94 8.20 -2.84
C MET A 141 5.00 7.49 -3.68
N GLU A 142 6.22 8.03 -3.79
CA GLU A 142 7.29 7.40 -4.54
C GLU A 142 7.70 6.06 -3.92
N LYS A 143 7.91 6.02 -2.60
CA LYS A 143 8.21 4.76 -1.89
C LYS A 143 7.10 3.74 -2.07
N TRP A 144 5.84 4.17 -1.96
CA TRP A 144 4.71 3.29 -2.23
C TRP A 144 4.70 2.83 -3.69
N LEU A 145 4.91 3.69 -4.68
CA LEU A 145 4.97 3.29 -6.09
C LEU A 145 6.12 2.32 -6.38
N GLN A 146 7.19 2.31 -5.58
CA GLN A 146 8.30 1.36 -5.68
C GLN A 146 8.02 0.00 -5.01
N GLY A 147 6.86 -0.15 -4.35
CA GLY A 147 6.54 -1.36 -3.58
C GLY A 147 7.09 -1.35 -2.15
N ASP A 148 7.70 -0.24 -1.71
CA ASP A 148 8.31 -0.09 -0.39
C ASP A 148 7.31 0.52 0.61
N ASP A 149 6.40 -0.32 1.12
CA ASP A 149 5.40 0.09 2.12
C ASP A 149 6.03 0.58 3.43
N GLN A 150 7.21 0.05 3.79
CA GLN A 150 7.91 0.47 5.00
C GLN A 150 8.51 1.86 4.80
N GLY A 151 9.23 2.09 3.71
CA GLY A 151 9.75 3.42 3.38
C GLY A 151 8.64 4.46 3.22
N ALA A 152 7.48 4.07 2.67
CA ALA A 152 6.31 4.95 2.59
C ALA A 152 5.75 5.31 3.97
N MET A 153 5.72 4.33 4.90
CA MET A 153 5.31 4.57 6.28
C MET A 153 6.31 5.44 7.03
N ASP A 154 7.61 5.21 6.83
CA ASP A 154 8.67 5.99 7.49
C ASP A 154 8.65 7.45 7.02
N ALA A 155 8.49 7.69 5.71
CA ALA A 155 8.31 9.03 5.15
C ALA A 155 7.03 9.71 5.66
N LEU A 156 5.93 8.96 5.81
CA LEU A 156 4.68 9.49 6.38
C LEU A 156 4.88 9.87 7.85
N HIS A 157 5.61 9.04 8.61
CA HIS A 157 5.90 9.28 10.01
C HIS A 157 6.74 10.56 10.20
N GLU A 158 7.78 10.73 9.39
CA GLU A 158 8.63 11.93 9.39
C GLU A 158 7.80 13.19 9.06
N ALA A 159 6.99 13.13 8.01
CA ALA A 159 6.11 14.22 7.60
C ALA A 159 5.06 14.61 8.65
N LEU A 160 4.54 13.65 9.43
CA LEU A 160 3.63 13.93 10.53
C LEU A 160 4.36 14.49 11.76
N GLY A 161 5.59 14.04 12.01
CA GLY A 161 6.43 14.53 13.10
C GLY A 161 6.73 16.02 13.00
N SER A 162 6.98 16.53 11.79
CA SER A 162 7.22 17.96 11.55
C SER A 162 5.98 18.84 11.77
N GLU A 163 4.78 18.29 11.62
CA GLU A 163 3.52 19.04 11.68
C GLU A 163 2.87 19.05 13.09
N TYR A 164 3.22 18.11 13.97
CA TYR A 164 2.52 17.92 15.24
C TYR A 164 3.25 18.49 16.45
N VAL A 165 4.16 17.72 17.06
CA VAL A 165 4.90 18.08 18.28
C VAL A 165 6.19 17.29 18.33
N ASP A 166 7.24 17.87 18.90
CA ASP A 166 8.51 17.17 19.13
C ASP A 166 8.28 15.86 19.91
N GLY A 167 8.84 14.77 19.38
CA GLY A 167 8.68 13.44 19.95
C GLY A 167 7.33 12.77 19.65
N PHE A 168 6.56 13.29 18.69
CA PHE A 168 5.42 12.57 18.12
C PHE A 168 5.89 11.26 17.49
N GLU A 169 5.19 10.18 17.83
CA GLU A 169 5.38 8.87 17.23
C GLU A 169 4.05 8.32 16.71
N LEU A 170 4.07 7.87 15.46
CA LEU A 170 3.06 6.95 14.90
C LEU A 170 3.60 5.52 15.06
N ALA A 171 2.87 4.67 15.76
CA ALA A 171 3.29 3.28 15.95
C ALA A 171 3.31 2.50 14.62
N ASP A 172 3.97 1.34 14.62
CA ASP A 172 4.18 0.46 13.45
C ASP A 172 2.91 0.07 12.65
N ALA A 173 1.71 0.30 13.18
CA ALA A 173 0.43 -0.10 12.59
C ALA A 173 -0.40 1.14 12.21
N LEU A 174 -0.38 1.49 10.92
CA LEU A 174 -1.33 2.41 10.33
C LEU A 174 -2.65 1.67 10.09
N GLU A 175 -3.74 2.15 10.68
CA GLU A 175 -5.07 1.54 10.58
C GLU A 175 -5.94 2.20 9.51
N GLY A 176 -5.60 3.41 9.07
CA GLY A 176 -6.32 4.12 8.02
C GLY A 176 -5.57 5.34 7.52
N LEU A 177 -5.65 5.56 6.21
CA LEU A 177 -5.16 6.76 5.53
C LEU A 177 -6.24 7.22 4.56
N GLU A 178 -6.67 8.48 4.69
CA GLU A 178 -7.65 9.09 3.80
C GLU A 178 -7.14 10.43 3.29
N PHE A 179 -7.35 10.70 2.00
CA PHE A 179 -7.03 11.97 1.38
C PHE A 179 -8.29 12.83 1.35
N LEU A 180 -8.31 13.86 2.19
CA LEU A 180 -9.39 14.81 2.28
C LEU A 180 -9.40 15.72 1.04
N ARG A 181 -10.57 16.24 0.70
CA ARG A 181 -10.76 17.18 -0.41
C ARG A 181 -10.51 18.61 0.02
#